data_AF-A0A352IAC7-F1
#
_entry.id   AF-A0A352IAC7-F1
#
_cell.length_a   1.000
_cell.length_b   1.000
_cell.length_c   1.000
_cell.angle_alpha   90.00
_cell.angle_beta   90.00
_cell.angle_gamma   90.00
#
_symmetry.space_group_name_H-M   'P 1'
#
loop_
_entity.id
_entity.type
_entity.pdbx_description
1 polymer ?
#
loop_
_entity_poly.entity_id
_entity_poly.type
_entity_poly.pdbx_seq_one_letter_code
_entity_poly.pdbx_strand_id
1 'polypeptide(L)'
;MKRTTLLAAALAVLAASGAQPAKKTTPQKVGTVSMSGYVGQRYADCINRRVKPENIDTLISVFRLQDEKGGLWASEFWGKWVQGAIGMYHFTQDPELKSIVQQAEDRLMDCQLKDGYIGDYDTGHQLTGWDVWGRKYTLLGLIKWYQESGDKRALKAATRLLDYTMGQIGPGKKSILDCGAYVGMPPSSILEPTMFMYQITRKQRYLGFAKYIAQELNRPGGPELITKANVPVARRVPLKPGDLWYGNKNGQKAYEMMSCYVGLLE
;
A
#
# COMPACT_ATOMS: atom_id res chain seq x y z
N MET A 1 -66.73 35.04 -18.55
CA MET A 1 -65.62 34.38 -17.85
C MET A 1 -64.74 33.64 -18.86
N LYS A 2 -63.55 34.16 -19.17
CA LYS A 2 -62.40 33.42 -19.70
C LYS A 2 -61.18 34.30 -19.41
N ARG A 3 -60.41 33.92 -18.38
CA ARG A 3 -59.14 34.55 -17.99
C ARG A 3 -58.07 34.05 -18.96
N THR A 4 -57.47 34.95 -19.72
CA THR A 4 -56.31 34.65 -20.57
C THR A 4 -55.05 34.99 -19.77
N THR A 5 -54.40 33.97 -19.22
CA THR A 5 -53.17 34.08 -18.44
C THR A 5 -52.00 34.24 -19.41
N LEU A 6 -51.29 35.38 -19.30
CA LEU A 6 -50.00 35.61 -19.95
C LEU A 6 -48.94 34.70 -19.29
N LEU A 7 -48.39 33.76 -20.05
CA LEU A 7 -47.25 32.94 -19.65
C LEU A 7 -45.96 33.70 -20.00
N ALA A 8 -45.30 34.29 -19.01
CA ALA A 8 -43.95 34.82 -19.16
C ALA A 8 -42.95 33.66 -19.09
N ALA A 9 -42.33 33.33 -20.23
CA ALA A 9 -41.23 32.38 -20.29
C ALA A 9 -39.95 33.02 -19.72
N ALA A 10 -39.62 32.68 -18.48
CA ALA A 10 -38.31 32.99 -17.90
C ALA A 10 -37.28 32.00 -18.46
N LEU A 11 -36.46 32.43 -19.43
CA LEU A 11 -35.25 31.71 -19.80
C LEU A 11 -34.24 31.81 -18.65
N ALA A 12 -34.11 30.74 -17.87
CA ALA A 12 -33.00 30.57 -16.94
C ALA A 12 -31.72 30.28 -17.75
N VAL A 13 -30.81 31.26 -17.82
CA VAL A 13 -29.45 31.03 -18.29
C VAL A 13 -28.73 30.21 -17.22
N LEU A 14 -28.68 28.89 -17.41
CA LEU A 14 -27.78 28.02 -16.67
C LEU A 14 -26.35 28.32 -17.11
N ALA A 15 -25.67 29.19 -16.38
CA ALA A 15 -24.22 29.30 -16.47
C ALA A 15 -23.62 27.98 -15.97
N ALA A 16 -23.21 27.12 -16.91
CA ALA A 16 -22.40 25.96 -16.60
C ALA A 16 -21.06 26.45 -16.03
N SER A 17 -20.91 26.40 -14.71
CA SER A 17 -19.62 26.51 -14.05
C SER A 17 -18.81 25.26 -14.36
N GLY A 18 -18.21 25.23 -15.56
CA GLY A 18 -17.16 24.27 -15.88
C GLY A 18 -16.06 24.43 -14.83
N ALA A 19 -15.86 23.40 -14.01
CA ALA A 19 -14.71 23.33 -13.11
C ALA A 19 -13.46 23.49 -13.97
N GLN A 20 -12.75 24.61 -13.81
CA GLN A 20 -11.47 24.79 -14.48
C GLN A 20 -10.55 23.64 -14.03
N PRO A 21 -9.82 23.00 -14.95
CA PRO A 21 -8.83 22.00 -14.57
C PRO A 21 -7.89 22.64 -13.56
N ALA A 22 -7.72 22.00 -12.40
CA ALA A 22 -6.81 22.45 -11.37
C ALA A 22 -5.45 22.73 -12.04
N LYS A 23 -4.92 23.95 -11.88
CA LYS A 23 -3.58 24.28 -12.35
C LYS A 23 -2.64 23.21 -11.80
N LYS A 24 -1.99 22.45 -12.68
CA LYS A 24 -0.91 21.54 -12.31
C LYS A 24 0.17 22.37 -11.62
N THR A 25 0.14 22.42 -10.30
CA THR A 25 1.23 22.96 -9.50
C THR A 25 2.41 22.03 -9.72
N THR A 26 3.52 22.59 -10.19
CA THR A 26 4.79 21.86 -10.24
C THR A 26 5.13 21.47 -8.80
N PRO A 27 5.27 20.18 -8.48
CA PRO A 27 5.72 19.76 -7.15
C PRO A 27 7.04 20.47 -6.86
N GLN A 28 7.16 21.12 -5.70
CA GLN A 28 8.45 21.65 -5.28
C GLN A 28 9.44 20.50 -5.15
N LYS A 29 10.70 20.76 -5.50
CA LYS A 29 11.78 19.78 -5.35
C LYS A 29 11.89 19.40 -3.87
N VAL A 30 11.90 18.11 -3.60
CA VAL A 30 12.15 17.56 -2.26
C VAL A 30 13.43 18.19 -1.67
N GLY A 31 13.37 18.59 -0.40
CA GLY A 31 14.50 19.24 0.30
C GLY A 31 14.60 20.76 0.18
N THR A 32 13.64 21.44 -0.48
CA THR A 32 13.63 22.93 -0.57
C THR A 32 12.81 23.62 0.51
N VAL A 33 12.20 22.85 1.42
CA VAL A 33 11.32 23.36 2.47
C VAL A 33 11.89 22.96 3.83
N SER A 34 12.09 23.93 4.71
CA SER A 34 12.41 23.69 6.12
C SER A 34 11.18 23.92 7.00
N MET A 35 11.07 23.13 8.07
CA MET A 35 10.06 23.30 9.10
C MET A 35 10.73 23.79 10.38
N SER A 36 10.18 24.83 11.01
CA SER A 36 10.68 25.40 12.24
C SER A 36 9.59 25.48 13.31
N GLY A 37 9.94 26.00 14.50
CA GLY A 37 9.03 26.09 15.64
C GLY A 37 8.57 24.71 16.14
N TYR A 38 7.34 24.64 16.65
CA TYR A 38 6.80 23.42 17.23
C TYR A 38 6.81 22.24 16.25
N VAL A 39 6.37 22.44 15.00
CA VAL A 39 6.32 21.38 13.99
C VAL A 39 7.73 20.90 13.63
N GLY A 40 8.68 21.82 13.42
CA GLY A 40 10.08 21.48 13.18
C GLY A 40 10.70 20.66 14.31
N GLN A 41 10.42 21.04 15.57
CA GLN A 41 10.90 20.29 16.73
C GLN A 41 10.29 18.88 16.81
N ARG A 42 8.98 18.72 16.56
CA ARG A 42 8.34 17.40 16.54
C ARG A 42 8.92 16.49 15.46
N TYR A 43 9.29 17.07 14.31
CA TYR A 43 9.93 16.35 13.23
C TYR A 43 11.35 15.90 13.60
N ALA A 44 12.16 16.82 14.14
CA ALA A 44 13.50 16.53 14.62
C ALA A 44 13.50 15.47 15.74
N ASP A 45 12.56 15.56 16.70
CA ASP A 45 12.38 14.59 17.76
C ASP A 45 12.04 13.20 17.19
N CYS A 46 11.16 13.12 16.20
CA CYS A 46 10.79 11.85 15.57
C CYS A 46 12.00 11.19 14.90
N ILE A 47 12.77 11.96 14.12
CA ILE A 47 13.99 11.44 13.47
C ILE A 47 14.99 10.95 14.51
N ASN A 48 15.34 11.81 15.47
CA ASN A 48 16.48 11.58 16.36
C ASN A 48 16.16 10.62 17.52
N ARG A 49 14.88 10.45 17.90
CA ARG A 49 14.49 9.61 19.04
C ARG A 49 13.70 8.37 18.66
N ARG A 50 13.09 8.32 17.48
CA ARG A 50 12.26 7.17 17.05
C ARG A 50 12.82 6.49 15.80
N VAL A 51 13.26 7.23 14.79
CA VAL A 51 13.64 6.62 13.49
C VAL A 51 15.08 6.16 13.45
N LYS A 52 16.05 7.03 13.73
CA LYS A 52 17.48 6.66 13.76
C LYS A 52 17.81 5.61 14.83
N PRO A 53 17.28 5.70 16.07
CA PRO A 53 17.63 4.72 17.11
C PRO A 53 16.88 3.39 16.99
N GLU A 54 16.04 3.20 15.96
CA GLU A 54 15.31 1.95 15.82
C GLU A 54 16.26 0.78 15.63
N ASN A 55 16.01 -0.31 16.36
CA ASN A 55 16.81 -1.52 16.22
C ASN A 55 16.41 -2.27 14.95
N ILE A 56 17.17 -2.04 13.88
CA ILE A 56 17.01 -2.67 12.57
C ILE A 56 17.07 -4.20 12.68
N ASP A 57 17.96 -4.76 13.51
CA ASP A 57 18.08 -6.22 13.63
C ASP A 57 16.82 -6.85 14.20
N THR A 58 16.14 -6.18 15.14
CA THR A 58 14.84 -6.64 15.64
C THR A 58 13.81 -6.69 14.51
N LEU A 59 13.72 -5.63 13.69
CA LEU A 59 12.78 -5.56 12.56
C LEU A 59 13.07 -6.62 11.48
N ILE A 60 14.34 -6.95 11.27
CA ILE A 60 14.77 -7.91 10.25
C ILE A 60 14.73 -9.36 10.75
N SER A 61 14.80 -9.59 12.07
CA SER A 61 14.89 -10.93 12.66
C SER A 61 13.82 -11.90 12.16
N VAL A 62 12.58 -11.43 11.97
CA VAL A 62 11.45 -12.25 11.50
C VAL A 62 11.64 -12.79 10.09
N PHE A 63 12.32 -12.04 9.21
CA PHE A 63 12.65 -12.48 7.85
C PHE A 63 13.78 -13.51 7.81
N ARG A 64 14.61 -13.56 8.86
CA ARG A 64 15.66 -14.60 9.01
C ARG A 64 15.10 -15.88 9.59
N LEU A 65 14.14 -15.77 10.52
CA LEU A 65 13.53 -16.92 11.20
C LEU A 65 12.55 -17.67 10.30
N GLN A 66 11.67 -16.95 9.60
CA GLN A 66 10.69 -17.53 8.66
C GLN A 66 9.84 -18.66 9.27
N ASP A 67 9.43 -18.48 10.53
CA ASP A 67 8.74 -19.49 11.33
C ASP A 67 7.34 -19.05 11.79
N GLU A 68 6.80 -17.97 11.22
CA GLU A 68 5.47 -17.47 11.53
C GLU A 68 4.39 -18.46 11.04
N LYS A 69 3.53 -18.87 11.97
CA LYS A 69 2.43 -19.86 11.77
C LYS A 69 1.09 -19.41 12.35
N GLY A 70 1.10 -18.41 13.24
CA GLY A 70 -0.06 -17.91 13.97
C GLY A 70 -0.88 -16.87 13.21
N GLY A 71 -0.44 -16.45 12.04
CA GLY A 71 -1.12 -15.43 11.26
C GLY A 71 -0.86 -14.02 11.78
N LEU A 72 0.37 -13.73 12.25
CA LEU A 72 0.79 -12.40 12.72
C LEU A 72 1.36 -11.53 11.59
N TRP A 73 1.63 -10.26 11.90
CA TRP A 73 1.96 -9.21 10.94
C TRP A 73 3.35 -8.62 11.15
N ALA A 74 4.31 -9.37 11.70
CA ALA A 74 5.57 -8.81 12.16
C ALA A 74 6.43 -8.22 11.02
N SER A 75 6.42 -8.85 9.84
CA SER A 75 7.11 -8.35 8.65
C SER A 75 6.68 -6.94 8.20
N GLU A 76 5.48 -6.47 8.57
CA GLU A 76 5.02 -5.13 8.18
C GLU A 76 5.86 -4.01 8.82
N PHE A 77 6.40 -4.23 10.02
CA PHE A 77 7.05 -3.18 10.81
C PHE A 77 8.30 -2.67 10.12
N TRP A 78 9.11 -3.56 9.55
CA TRP A 78 10.28 -3.19 8.74
C TRP A 78 9.88 -2.28 7.57
N GLY A 79 8.90 -2.70 6.78
CA GLY A 79 8.52 -1.97 5.57
C GLY A 79 7.81 -0.64 5.85
N LYS A 80 7.11 -0.52 6.97
CA LYS A 80 6.56 0.78 7.44
C LYS A 80 7.67 1.71 7.93
N TRP A 81 8.62 1.19 8.72
CA TRP A 81 9.74 1.98 9.23
C TRP A 81 10.61 2.51 8.08
N VAL A 82 11.03 1.65 7.13
CA VAL A 82 11.95 2.05 6.06
C VAL A 82 11.33 3.09 5.12
N GLN A 83 10.03 2.96 4.83
CA GLN A 83 9.32 3.96 4.02
C GLN A 83 9.24 5.33 4.70
N GLY A 84 9.03 5.34 6.02
CA GLY A 84 9.08 6.55 6.84
C GLY A 84 10.49 7.14 6.89
N ALA A 85 11.51 6.30 7.08
CA ALA A 85 12.91 6.70 7.13
C ALA A 85 13.38 7.32 5.79
N ILE A 86 13.05 6.71 4.64
CA ILE A 86 13.34 7.29 3.33
C ILE A 86 12.59 8.62 3.14
N GLY A 87 11.32 8.70 3.56
CA GLY A 87 10.55 9.94 3.51
C GLY A 87 11.15 11.06 4.37
N MET A 88 11.76 10.71 5.50
CA MET A 88 12.48 11.66 6.35
C MET A 88 13.83 12.06 5.76
N TYR A 89 14.57 11.11 5.17
CA TYR A 89 15.79 11.40 4.45
C TYR A 89 15.52 12.37 3.27
N HIS A 90 14.44 12.17 2.53
CA HIS A 90 13.98 13.11 1.50
C HIS A 90 13.87 14.54 2.03
N PHE A 91 13.30 14.71 3.22
CA PHE A 91 13.13 16.02 3.83
C PHE A 91 14.42 16.63 4.38
N THR A 92 15.26 15.84 5.07
CA THR A 92 16.44 16.36 5.79
C THR A 92 17.75 16.28 5.02
N GLN A 93 17.84 15.40 4.03
CA GLN A 93 19.07 15.02 3.34
C GLN A 93 20.17 14.52 4.31
N ASP A 94 19.76 13.92 5.43
CA ASP A 94 20.67 13.46 6.48
C ASP A 94 21.47 12.21 6.04
N PRO A 95 22.81 12.32 5.89
CA PRO A 95 23.63 11.21 5.41
C PRO A 95 23.70 10.03 6.40
N GLU A 96 23.58 10.29 7.71
CA GLU A 96 23.55 9.22 8.72
C GLU A 96 22.28 8.38 8.53
N LEU A 97 21.13 9.04 8.37
CA LEU A 97 19.86 8.35 8.14
C LEU A 97 19.90 7.54 6.84
N LYS A 98 20.53 8.06 5.78
CA LYS A 98 20.71 7.30 4.53
C LYS A 98 21.52 6.03 4.75
N SER A 99 22.62 6.11 5.51
CA SER A 99 23.45 4.94 5.84
C SER A 99 22.68 3.89 6.66
N ILE A 100 21.87 4.33 7.63
CA ILE A 100 20.99 3.47 8.43
C ILE A 100 19.99 2.74 7.53
N VAL A 101 19.34 3.44 6.60
CA VAL A 101 18.41 2.83 5.63
C VAL A 101 19.13 1.85 4.71
N GLN A 102 20.30 2.21 4.17
CA GLN A 102 21.09 1.32 3.33
C GLN A 102 21.42 0.00 4.05
N GLN A 103 21.85 0.07 5.31
CA GLN A 103 22.16 -1.11 6.11
C GLN A 103 20.92 -1.97 6.36
N ALA A 104 19.74 -1.38 6.56
CA ALA A 104 18.50 -2.12 6.70
C ALA A 104 18.10 -2.84 5.41
N GLU A 105 18.25 -2.19 4.27
CA GLU A 105 17.94 -2.75 2.95
C GLU A 105 18.91 -3.89 2.60
N ASP A 106 20.21 -3.71 2.83
CA ASP A 106 21.23 -4.75 2.66
C ASP A 106 20.88 -6.00 3.45
N ARG A 107 20.63 -5.84 4.76
CA ARG A 107 20.30 -6.96 5.65
C ARG A 107 18.97 -7.62 5.31
N LEU A 108 17.98 -6.89 4.81
CA LEU A 108 16.73 -7.49 4.34
C LEU A 108 16.99 -8.33 3.08
N MET A 109 17.71 -7.78 2.10
CA MET A 109 18.00 -8.46 0.84
C MET A 109 18.77 -9.77 1.07
N ASP A 110 19.64 -9.82 2.07
CA ASP A 110 20.34 -11.04 2.49
C ASP A 110 19.41 -12.14 3.04
N CYS A 111 18.19 -11.79 3.46
CA CYS A 111 17.18 -12.75 3.91
C CYS A 111 16.39 -13.39 2.74
N GLN A 112 16.62 -12.97 1.49
CA GLN A 112 15.88 -13.49 0.35
C GLN A 112 16.20 -14.97 0.07
N LEU A 113 15.17 -15.80 0.10
CA LEU A 113 15.27 -17.21 -0.26
C LEU A 113 15.63 -17.39 -1.73
N LYS A 114 16.09 -18.60 -2.08
CA LYS A 114 16.47 -18.96 -3.46
C LYS A 114 15.30 -18.83 -4.45
N ASP A 115 14.09 -19.15 -4.02
CA ASP A 115 12.87 -19.02 -4.81
C ASP A 115 12.37 -17.57 -4.99
N GLY A 116 12.93 -16.63 -4.21
CA GLY A 116 12.59 -15.21 -4.26
C GLY A 116 11.75 -14.72 -3.10
N TYR A 117 11.27 -15.60 -2.22
CA TYR A 117 10.50 -15.19 -1.05
C TYR A 117 11.33 -14.33 -0.09
N ILE A 118 10.72 -13.25 0.40
CA ILE A 118 11.13 -12.46 1.57
C ILE A 118 9.84 -12.20 2.34
N GLY A 119 9.68 -12.86 3.46
CA GLY A 119 8.60 -12.69 4.41
C GLY A 119 8.94 -13.46 5.69
N ASP A 120 8.03 -13.45 6.65
CA ASP A 120 8.19 -14.06 7.98
C ASP A 120 7.51 -15.43 8.12
N TYR A 121 6.66 -15.84 7.17
CA TYR A 121 5.91 -17.09 7.26
C TYR A 121 6.73 -18.29 6.82
N ASP A 122 6.51 -19.42 7.50
CA ASP A 122 6.99 -20.70 6.99
C ASP A 122 6.27 -21.07 5.68
N THR A 123 6.86 -21.99 4.91
CA THR A 123 6.30 -22.39 3.60
C THR A 123 4.86 -22.92 3.70
N GLY A 124 4.49 -23.60 4.80
CA GLY A 124 3.19 -24.23 4.98
C GLY A 124 2.07 -23.24 5.31
N HIS A 125 2.40 -22.07 5.86
CA HIS A 125 1.45 -21.05 6.30
C HIS A 125 1.44 -19.80 5.42
N GLN A 126 2.25 -19.77 4.36
CA GLN A 126 2.16 -18.71 3.37
C GLN A 126 0.75 -18.57 2.78
N LEU A 127 0.45 -17.35 2.30
CA LEU A 127 -0.84 -16.92 1.77
C LEU A 127 -1.98 -17.00 2.80
N THR A 128 -1.65 -16.99 4.10
CA THR A 128 -2.62 -16.90 5.19
C THR A 128 -2.31 -15.69 6.06
N GLY A 129 -3.24 -15.35 6.97
CA GLY A 129 -3.06 -14.26 7.92
C GLY A 129 -2.72 -12.94 7.23
N TRP A 130 -1.51 -12.45 7.52
CA TRP A 130 -0.97 -11.18 7.00
C TRP A 130 0.24 -11.36 6.09
N ASP A 131 0.54 -12.57 5.60
CA ASP A 131 1.72 -12.83 4.77
C ASP A 131 1.78 -11.90 3.54
N VAL A 132 0.76 -11.90 2.68
CA VAL A 132 0.74 -11.07 1.46
C VAL A 132 0.74 -9.57 1.79
N TRP A 133 0.15 -9.18 2.93
CA TRP A 133 0.21 -7.83 3.44
C TRP A 133 1.63 -7.42 3.90
N GLY A 134 2.36 -8.34 4.54
CA GLY A 134 3.78 -8.21 4.85
C GLY A 134 4.62 -8.08 3.58
N ARG A 135 4.42 -8.98 2.61
CA ARG A 135 5.10 -8.96 1.30
C ARG A 135 4.91 -7.63 0.58
N LYS A 136 3.73 -7.02 0.64
CA LYS A 136 3.49 -5.68 0.11
C LYS A 136 4.44 -4.66 0.73
N TYR A 137 4.57 -4.63 2.06
CA TYR A 137 5.46 -3.67 2.73
C TYR A 137 6.93 -3.93 2.43
N THR A 138 7.32 -5.20 2.30
CA THR A 138 8.65 -5.56 1.81
C THR A 138 8.89 -5.03 0.40
N LEU A 139 7.95 -5.22 -0.53
CA LEU A 139 8.04 -4.68 -1.88
C LEU A 139 8.13 -3.16 -1.89
N LEU A 140 7.28 -2.47 -1.12
CA LEU A 140 7.31 -1.01 -1.03
C LEU A 140 8.65 -0.48 -0.53
N GLY A 141 9.24 -1.11 0.49
CA GLY A 141 10.58 -0.75 0.98
C GLY A 141 11.64 -0.89 -0.11
N LEU A 142 11.79 -2.10 -0.68
CA LEU A 142 12.76 -2.40 -1.73
C LEU A 142 12.62 -1.48 -2.96
N ILE A 143 11.39 -1.23 -3.40
CA ILE A 143 11.11 -0.35 -4.55
C ILE A 143 11.51 1.09 -4.23
N LYS A 144 11.14 1.58 -3.05
CA LYS A 144 11.43 2.96 -2.64
C LYS A 144 12.93 3.17 -2.45
N TRP A 145 13.65 2.17 -1.93
CA TRP A 145 15.10 2.21 -1.86
C TRP A 145 15.76 2.22 -3.24
N TYR A 146 15.27 1.41 -4.20
CA TYR A 146 15.76 1.48 -5.58
C TYR A 146 15.54 2.87 -6.19
N GLN A 147 14.37 3.47 -6.00
CA GLN A 147 14.07 4.82 -6.51
C GLN A 147 14.98 5.88 -5.87
N GLU A 148 15.31 5.73 -4.60
CA GLU A 148 16.17 6.64 -3.86
C GLU A 148 17.66 6.50 -4.23
N SER A 149 18.16 5.27 -4.26
CA SER A 149 19.61 4.98 -4.36
C SER A 149 20.08 4.56 -5.75
N GLY A 150 19.17 4.08 -6.60
CA GLY A 150 19.52 3.39 -7.84
C GLY A 150 20.05 1.96 -7.64
N ASP A 151 20.00 1.39 -6.43
CA ASP A 151 20.53 0.06 -6.14
C ASP A 151 19.73 -1.04 -6.88
N LYS A 152 20.34 -1.56 -7.93
CA LYS A 152 19.74 -2.61 -8.77
C LYS A 152 19.53 -3.94 -8.02
N ARG A 153 20.21 -4.18 -6.89
CA ARG A 153 19.95 -5.35 -6.05
C ARG A 153 18.55 -5.27 -5.44
N ALA A 154 18.11 -4.09 -5.00
CA ALA A 154 16.77 -3.90 -4.43
C ALA A 154 15.68 -4.12 -5.48
N LEU A 155 15.85 -3.58 -6.69
CA LEU A 155 14.94 -3.86 -7.80
C LEU A 155 14.89 -5.35 -8.17
N LYS A 156 16.04 -6.03 -8.15
CA LYS A 156 16.12 -7.47 -8.40
C LYS A 156 15.41 -8.26 -7.29
N ALA A 157 15.59 -7.89 -6.03
CA ALA A 157 14.91 -8.52 -4.89
C ALA A 157 13.40 -8.33 -4.98
N ALA A 158 12.91 -7.11 -5.26
CA ALA A 158 11.50 -6.82 -5.45
C ALA A 158 10.90 -7.60 -6.63
N THR A 159 11.64 -7.68 -7.74
CA THR A 159 11.26 -8.49 -8.91
C THR A 159 11.04 -9.96 -8.52
N ARG A 160 11.97 -10.55 -7.77
CA ARG A 160 11.90 -11.96 -7.36
C ARG A 160 10.75 -12.21 -6.39
N LEU A 161 10.53 -11.33 -5.42
CA LEU A 161 9.42 -11.44 -4.46
C LEU A 161 8.05 -11.32 -5.14
N LEU A 162 7.90 -10.36 -6.06
CA LEU A 162 6.64 -10.19 -6.79
C LEU A 162 6.39 -11.37 -7.74
N ASP A 163 7.43 -11.83 -8.46
CA ASP A 163 7.34 -13.00 -9.33
C ASP A 163 6.96 -14.26 -8.55
N TYR A 164 7.56 -14.47 -7.37
CA TYR A 164 7.20 -15.56 -6.45
C TYR A 164 5.73 -15.50 -6.04
N THR A 165 5.26 -14.32 -5.64
CA THR A 165 3.87 -14.09 -5.22
C THR A 165 2.87 -14.32 -6.36
N MET A 166 3.17 -13.82 -7.56
CA MET A 166 2.40 -14.11 -8.78
C MET A 166 2.45 -15.57 -9.21
N GLY A 167 3.49 -16.31 -8.77
CA GLY A 167 3.59 -17.75 -8.87
C GLY A 167 2.47 -18.48 -8.12
N GLN A 168 1.98 -17.90 -7.02
CA GLN A 168 1.04 -18.51 -6.09
C GLN A 168 -0.40 -17.97 -6.19
N ILE A 169 -0.56 -16.70 -6.59
CA ILE A 169 -1.84 -15.99 -6.61
C ILE A 169 -2.22 -15.60 -8.04
N GLY A 170 -3.50 -15.75 -8.41
CA GLY A 170 -4.02 -15.30 -9.70
C GLY A 170 -5.03 -16.27 -10.33
N PRO A 171 -5.44 -16.03 -11.58
CA PRO A 171 -6.34 -16.92 -12.31
C PRO A 171 -5.82 -18.36 -12.38
N GLY A 172 -6.65 -19.33 -12.01
CA GLY A 172 -6.26 -20.75 -11.94
C GLY A 172 -5.38 -21.11 -10.73
N LYS A 173 -5.19 -20.17 -9.80
CA LYS A 173 -4.42 -20.33 -8.56
C LYS A 173 -5.26 -19.87 -7.37
N LYS A 174 -4.63 -19.65 -6.20
CA LYS A 174 -5.33 -19.12 -5.03
C LYS A 174 -5.87 -17.72 -5.34
N SER A 175 -7.11 -17.46 -4.94
CA SER A 175 -7.69 -16.12 -5.02
C SER A 175 -6.97 -15.19 -4.04
N ILE A 176 -6.66 -13.97 -4.48
CA ILE A 176 -6.09 -12.95 -3.59
C ILE A 176 -7.04 -12.60 -2.44
N LEU A 177 -8.36 -12.73 -2.66
CA LEU A 177 -9.35 -12.43 -1.62
C LEU A 177 -9.35 -13.44 -0.46
N ASP A 178 -8.81 -14.65 -0.71
CA ASP A 178 -8.71 -15.73 0.28
C ASP A 178 -7.34 -15.74 1.00
N CYS A 179 -6.49 -14.73 0.73
CA CYS A 179 -5.15 -14.64 1.29
C CYS A 179 -5.05 -13.79 2.56
N GLY A 180 -6.17 -13.48 3.21
CA GLY A 180 -6.17 -12.69 4.43
C GLY A 180 -7.55 -12.35 4.99
N ALA A 181 -7.58 -11.40 5.92
CA ALA A 181 -8.80 -10.93 6.56
C ALA A 181 -9.54 -9.88 5.72
N TYR A 182 -10.64 -9.38 6.29
CA TYR A 182 -11.41 -8.25 5.80
C TYR A 182 -11.80 -8.30 4.32
N VAL A 183 -12.53 -9.35 3.92
CA VAL A 183 -12.91 -9.65 2.52
C VAL A 183 -11.72 -9.62 1.55
N GLY A 184 -10.51 -9.87 2.03
CA GLY A 184 -9.31 -9.88 1.22
C GLY A 184 -8.73 -8.49 0.88
N MET A 185 -9.14 -7.43 1.56
CA MET A 185 -8.56 -6.09 1.36
C MET A 185 -7.06 -6.01 1.68
N PRO A 186 -6.55 -6.48 2.83
CA PRO A 186 -5.12 -6.43 3.12
C PRO A 186 -4.24 -7.05 2.01
N PRO A 187 -4.42 -8.33 1.59
CA PRO A 187 -3.59 -8.92 0.56
C PRO A 187 -3.75 -8.18 -0.79
N SER A 188 -4.95 -7.71 -1.13
CA SER A 188 -5.21 -6.98 -2.37
C SER A 188 -4.52 -5.62 -2.46
N SER A 189 -4.14 -5.03 -1.33
CA SER A 189 -3.38 -3.77 -1.34
C SER A 189 -1.94 -3.90 -1.87
N ILE A 190 -1.47 -5.12 -2.18
CA ILE A 190 -0.24 -5.35 -2.97
C ILE A 190 -0.34 -4.79 -4.41
N LEU A 191 -1.53 -4.34 -4.82
CA LEU A 191 -1.76 -3.63 -6.08
C LEU A 191 -0.81 -2.43 -6.26
N GLU A 192 -0.59 -1.63 -5.21
CA GLU A 192 0.29 -0.45 -5.24
C GLU A 192 1.74 -0.80 -5.66
N PRO A 193 2.49 -1.66 -4.93
CA PRO A 193 3.84 -2.03 -5.36
C PRO A 193 3.85 -2.79 -6.69
N THR A 194 2.75 -3.50 -7.06
CA THR A 194 2.64 -4.13 -8.38
C THR A 194 2.61 -3.09 -9.50
N MET A 195 1.86 -1.99 -9.32
CA MET A 195 1.83 -0.88 -10.26
C MET A 195 3.17 -0.16 -10.35
N PHE A 196 3.85 0.08 -9.23
CA PHE A 196 5.22 0.63 -9.26
C PHE A 196 6.18 -0.28 -10.04
N MET A 197 6.13 -1.59 -9.84
CA MET A 197 6.94 -2.54 -10.62
C MET A 197 6.62 -2.50 -12.12
N TYR A 198 5.35 -2.33 -12.50
CA TYR A 198 4.98 -2.10 -13.89
C TYR A 198 5.53 -0.78 -14.42
N GLN A 199 5.38 0.33 -13.69
CA GLN A 199 5.87 1.64 -14.10
C GLN A 199 7.40 1.66 -14.30
N ILE A 200 8.15 0.98 -13.41
CA ILE A 200 9.62 0.88 -13.48
C ILE A 200 10.06 -0.04 -14.62
N THR A 201 9.47 -1.23 -14.75
CA THR A 201 9.98 -2.29 -15.64
C THR A 201 9.28 -2.39 -16.99
N ARG A 202 8.08 -1.80 -17.10
CA ARG A 202 7.15 -1.91 -18.25
C ARG A 202 6.77 -3.35 -18.63
N LYS A 203 7.03 -4.34 -17.77
CA LYS A 203 6.69 -5.74 -18.01
C LYS A 203 5.17 -5.95 -17.92
N GLN A 204 4.56 -6.36 -19.02
CA GLN A 204 3.10 -6.54 -19.13
C GLN A 204 2.52 -7.54 -18.14
N ARG A 205 3.29 -8.53 -17.67
CA ARG A 205 2.84 -9.47 -16.64
C ARG A 205 2.43 -8.79 -15.33
N TYR A 206 3.10 -7.69 -14.94
CA TYR A 206 2.75 -6.94 -13.73
C TYR A 206 1.46 -6.17 -13.92
N LEU A 207 1.27 -5.54 -15.09
CA LEU A 207 -0.01 -4.91 -15.42
C LEU A 207 -1.16 -5.92 -15.49
N GLY A 208 -0.89 -7.12 -16.02
CA GLY A 208 -1.87 -8.22 -16.04
C GLY A 208 -2.31 -8.62 -14.62
N PHE A 209 -1.35 -8.76 -13.71
CA PHE A 209 -1.65 -9.06 -12.30
C PHE A 209 -2.37 -7.91 -11.61
N ALA A 210 -1.97 -6.66 -11.83
CA ALA A 210 -2.65 -5.48 -11.30
C ALA A 210 -4.12 -5.40 -11.75
N LYS A 211 -4.39 -5.66 -13.04
CA LYS A 211 -5.76 -5.73 -13.59
C LYS A 211 -6.58 -6.81 -12.92
N TYR A 212 -6.00 -8.00 -12.69
CA TYR A 212 -6.66 -9.07 -11.95
C TYR A 212 -7.05 -8.61 -10.53
N ILE A 213 -6.13 -7.99 -9.78
CA ILE A 213 -6.42 -7.51 -8.43
C ILE A 213 -7.52 -6.43 -8.44
N ALA A 214 -7.44 -5.48 -9.37
CA ALA A 214 -8.45 -4.42 -9.50
C ALA A 214 -9.86 -4.98 -9.79
N GLN A 215 -9.94 -6.07 -10.58
CA GLN A 215 -11.19 -6.79 -10.83
C GLN A 215 -11.70 -7.50 -9.56
N GLU A 216 -10.83 -8.21 -8.83
CA GLU A 216 -11.21 -8.89 -7.58
C GLU A 216 -11.67 -7.90 -6.50
N LEU A 217 -11.04 -6.73 -6.40
CA LEU A 217 -11.44 -5.66 -5.47
C LEU A 217 -12.87 -5.15 -5.72
N ASN A 218 -13.43 -5.37 -6.91
CA ASN A 218 -14.80 -5.00 -7.24
C ASN A 218 -15.73 -6.20 -7.47
N ARG A 219 -15.29 -7.41 -7.08
CA ARG A 219 -16.08 -8.62 -7.26
C ARG A 219 -17.38 -8.57 -6.42
N PRO A 220 -18.55 -8.90 -6.99
CA PRO A 220 -19.79 -9.04 -6.23
C PRO A 220 -19.63 -10.06 -5.10
N GLY A 221 -20.05 -9.68 -3.88
CA GLY A 221 -19.86 -10.50 -2.68
C GLY A 221 -18.44 -10.46 -2.07
N GLY A 222 -17.52 -9.72 -2.68
CA GLY A 222 -16.18 -9.41 -2.16
C GLY A 222 -16.11 -8.01 -1.53
N PRO A 223 -14.97 -7.29 -1.67
CA PRO A 223 -14.81 -5.93 -1.15
C PRO A 223 -15.71 -4.87 -1.78
N GLU A 224 -16.05 -5.03 -3.07
CA GLU A 224 -16.92 -4.11 -3.82
C GLU A 224 -16.45 -2.63 -3.77
N LEU A 225 -15.13 -2.39 -3.87
CA LEU A 225 -14.56 -1.07 -3.61
C LEU A 225 -14.97 0.01 -4.63
N ILE A 226 -15.30 -0.36 -5.86
CA ILE A 226 -15.72 0.61 -6.88
C ILE A 226 -17.24 0.82 -6.80
N THR A 227 -18.01 -0.26 -6.81
CA THR A 227 -19.48 -0.20 -6.75
C THR A 227 -20.01 0.39 -5.44
N LYS A 228 -19.29 0.21 -4.32
CA LYS A 228 -19.65 0.77 -3.00
C LYS A 228 -18.79 1.98 -2.60
N ALA A 229 -18.12 2.66 -3.54
CA ALA A 229 -17.23 3.79 -3.22
C ALA A 229 -17.88 4.87 -2.33
N ASN A 230 -19.16 5.18 -2.58
CA ASN A 230 -19.93 6.19 -1.81
C ASN A 230 -20.62 5.63 -0.55
N VAL A 231 -20.41 4.36 -0.22
CA VAL A 231 -20.99 3.73 0.97
C VAL A 231 -19.95 3.82 2.10
N PRO A 232 -20.28 4.41 3.26
CA PRO A 232 -19.40 4.43 4.41
C PRO A 232 -18.93 3.01 4.78
N VAL A 233 -17.65 2.84 5.08
CA VAL A 233 -17.03 1.53 5.36
C VAL A 233 -17.79 0.73 6.43
N ALA A 234 -18.28 1.41 7.48
CA ALA A 234 -19.09 0.81 8.56
C ALA A 234 -20.46 0.28 8.10
N ARG A 235 -20.92 0.61 6.89
CA ARG A 235 -22.20 0.18 6.30
C ARG A 235 -22.04 -0.82 5.15
N ARG A 236 -20.81 -1.15 4.73
CA ARG A 236 -20.57 -2.00 3.55
C ARG A 236 -20.88 -3.47 3.80
N VAL A 237 -20.48 -3.96 4.98
CA VAL A 237 -20.71 -5.33 5.45
C VAL A 237 -21.28 -5.24 6.86
N PRO A 238 -22.62 -5.30 7.04
CA PRO A 238 -23.23 -5.23 8.36
C PRO A 238 -22.77 -6.41 9.23
N LEU A 239 -22.17 -6.09 10.38
CA LEU A 239 -21.84 -7.08 11.40
C LEU A 239 -23.08 -7.35 12.27
N LYS A 240 -23.30 -8.61 12.63
CA LYS A 240 -24.36 -9.06 13.54
C LYS A 240 -23.79 -9.19 14.96
N PRO A 241 -24.63 -9.11 16.01
CA PRO A 241 -24.21 -9.46 17.36
C PRO A 241 -23.56 -10.85 17.39
N GLY A 242 -22.35 -10.93 17.95
CA GLY A 242 -21.55 -12.17 17.99
C GLY A 242 -20.57 -12.35 16.82
N ASP A 243 -20.64 -11.53 15.77
CA ASP A 243 -19.62 -11.53 14.73
C ASP A 243 -18.28 -11.03 15.31
N LEU A 244 -17.19 -11.70 14.91
CA LEU A 244 -15.85 -11.27 15.29
C LEU A 244 -15.52 -9.92 14.65
N TRP A 245 -14.90 -9.04 15.44
CA TRP A 245 -14.37 -7.76 14.94
C TRP A 245 -13.21 -7.95 13.95
N TYR A 246 -12.65 -9.15 13.84
CA TYR A 246 -11.56 -9.53 12.94
C TYR A 246 -11.91 -10.77 12.12
N GLY A 247 -11.38 -10.87 10.90
CA GLY A 247 -11.52 -12.04 10.03
C GLY A 247 -12.07 -11.70 8.64
N ASN A 248 -12.19 -12.70 7.78
CA ASN A 248 -12.56 -12.50 6.39
C ASN A 248 -14.01 -11.98 6.22
N LYS A 249 -14.91 -12.32 7.14
CA LYS A 249 -16.32 -11.89 7.09
C LYS A 249 -16.53 -10.40 7.41
N ASN A 250 -15.55 -9.73 8.01
CA ASN A 250 -15.70 -8.33 8.39
C ASN A 250 -15.24 -7.39 7.27
N GLY A 251 -16.11 -6.63 6.61
CA GLY A 251 -15.69 -5.62 5.62
C GLY A 251 -15.38 -4.23 6.18
N GLN A 252 -15.48 -4.02 7.49
CA GLN A 252 -15.50 -2.70 8.13
C GLN A 252 -14.12 -2.20 8.57
N LYS A 253 -13.12 -2.27 7.69
CA LYS A 253 -11.75 -1.88 8.04
C LYS A 253 -11.23 -0.78 7.11
N ALA A 254 -11.29 0.45 7.62
CA ALA A 254 -11.00 1.66 6.84
C ALA A 254 -9.56 1.73 6.31
N TYR A 255 -8.57 1.36 7.12
CA TYR A 255 -7.16 1.51 6.76
C TYR A 255 -6.76 0.63 5.56
N GLU A 256 -7.08 -0.65 5.61
CA GLU A 256 -6.79 -1.63 4.57
C GLU A 256 -7.62 -1.35 3.31
N MET A 257 -8.87 -0.88 3.47
CA MET A 257 -9.68 -0.35 2.37
C MET A 257 -9.00 0.84 1.69
N MET A 258 -8.54 1.84 2.45
CA MET A 258 -7.83 3.00 1.89
C MET A 258 -6.53 2.59 1.21
N SER A 259 -5.83 1.59 1.74
CA SER A 259 -4.64 1.08 1.09
C SER A 259 -4.91 0.40 -0.25
N CYS A 260 -6.10 -0.18 -0.46
CA CYS A 260 -6.50 -0.69 -1.77
C CYS A 260 -6.78 0.46 -2.74
N TYR A 261 -7.42 1.53 -2.25
CA TYR A 261 -7.66 2.73 -3.07
C TYR A 261 -6.38 3.42 -3.52
N VAL A 262 -5.34 3.44 -2.68
CA VAL A 262 -4.00 3.91 -3.12
C VAL A 262 -3.55 3.13 -4.34
N GLY A 263 -3.57 1.80 -4.30
CA GLY A 263 -3.19 0.98 -5.45
C GLY A 263 -4.08 1.15 -6.69
N LEU A 264 -5.38 1.46 -6.52
CA LEU A 264 -6.30 1.73 -7.64
C LEU A 264 -6.04 3.09 -8.32
N LEU A 265 -5.34 4.01 -7.67
CA LEU A 265 -5.03 5.34 -8.20
C LEU A 265 -3.71 5.39 -9.00
N GLU A 266 -2.86 4.36 -8.86
CA GLU A 266 -1.59 4.20 -9.60
C GLU A 266 -1.75 3.74 -11.05
#